data_AF-A0A9E3RN48-F1
#
_entry.id   AF-A0A9E3RN48-F1
#
_cell.length_a   1.000
_cell.length_b   1.000
_cell.length_c   1.000
_cell.angle_alpha   90.00
_cell.angle_beta   90.00
_cell.angle_gamma   90.00
#
_symmetry.space_group_name_H-M   'P 1'
#
loop_
_entity.id
_entity.type
_entity.pdbx_description
1 polymer ?
#
loop_
_entity_poly.entity_id
_entity_poly.type
_entity_poly.pdbx_seq_one_letter_code
_entity_poly.pdbx_strand_id
1 'polypeptide(L)'
;MAEQNAQEVKKNPSFISKLLSVTNQLNGVPRITSIVGYWLLFVAVVEIITVVIVSVGFNATKEVTLWSALANCLAAQFVGVIIGFLFGFPKSTPPDTTKPSATPSFTNNTNLEQISDWLTKIIISASLVEFREIFRYYLNAGCQFGVMGTPEYRFGLALILFSLIAGFLAAYIFTSIILSHELNQLLDETKENAQTAAKAITSSITNQNEVNESDNEEQGEIQVQNVDAALVDVPKDNQKEKDNKLRSLAESYTPVSKTFDSDPWFHKFGQASNVNGVTLSATVQSETSSLYKVVITLTGDENNLPNGSLAIIFIHPTFYRYKRYFRVKNNMVQLTLYSVGSFTVGALVNGGDTKLELNLAELPGVPKKFKDT
;
A
#
# COMPACT_ATOMS: atom_id res chain seq x y z
N MET A 1 23.52 -8.81 -66.76
CA MET A 1 24.54 -8.78 -65.69
C MET A 1 24.90 -7.32 -65.43
N ALA A 2 24.03 -6.60 -64.73
CA ALA A 2 24.25 -5.22 -64.28
C ALA A 2 23.14 -4.87 -63.28
N GLU A 3 23.07 -5.63 -62.19
CA GLU A 3 22.38 -5.22 -60.98
C GLU A 3 23.44 -4.76 -59.98
N GLN A 4 23.01 -3.86 -59.09
CA GLN A 4 23.71 -3.33 -57.92
C GLN A 4 24.66 -2.15 -58.19
N ASN A 5 24.15 -0.94 -57.94
CA ASN A 5 24.77 0.04 -57.01
C ASN A 5 23.93 1.32 -56.96
N ALA A 6 22.81 1.26 -56.24
CA ALA A 6 22.14 2.44 -55.72
C ALA A 6 22.04 2.26 -54.20
N GLN A 7 23.09 2.67 -53.49
CA GLN A 7 23.08 2.74 -52.03
C GLN A 7 22.09 3.82 -51.59
N GLU A 8 20.95 3.40 -51.04
CA GLU A 8 20.10 4.24 -50.20
C GLU A 8 20.92 4.73 -48.99
N VAL A 9 21.28 6.01 -49.01
CA VAL A 9 21.77 6.71 -47.82
C VAL A 9 20.57 6.87 -46.87
N LYS A 10 20.38 5.91 -45.96
CA LYS A 10 19.48 6.04 -44.80
C LYS A 10 19.92 7.25 -43.97
N LYS A 11 19.25 8.39 -44.18
CA LYS A 11 19.46 9.62 -43.42
C LYS A 11 19.09 9.34 -41.96
N ASN A 12 20.09 9.19 -41.10
CA ASN A 12 19.90 8.97 -39.67
C ASN A 12 19.09 10.15 -39.10
N PRO A 13 17.92 9.92 -38.47
CA PRO A 13 17.09 11.01 -37.96
C PRO A 13 17.92 11.87 -37.00
N SER A 14 17.96 13.18 -37.25
CA SER A 14 18.70 14.12 -36.40
C SER A 14 18.18 14.03 -34.96
N PHE A 15 19.06 14.27 -33.99
CA PHE A 15 18.71 14.23 -32.56
C PHE A 15 17.42 15.00 -32.24
N ILE A 16 17.19 16.11 -32.93
CA ILE A 16 16.00 16.97 -32.81
C ILE A 16 14.72 16.22 -33.20
N SER A 17 14.75 15.42 -34.27
CA SER A 17 13.59 14.63 -34.70
C SER A 17 13.25 13.48 -33.73
N LYS A 18 14.26 12.88 -33.09
CA LYS A 18 14.06 11.91 -32.00
C LYS A 18 13.53 12.57 -30.72
N LEU A 19 14.00 13.78 -30.40
CA LEU A 19 13.49 14.55 -29.27
C LEU A 19 12.01 14.93 -29.48
N LEU A 20 11.66 15.38 -30.68
CA LEU A 20 10.29 15.72 -31.07
C LEU A 20 9.34 14.51 -31.08
N SER A 21 9.83 13.32 -31.44
CA SER A 21 9.02 12.10 -31.40
C SER A 21 8.71 11.62 -29.98
N VAL A 22 9.64 11.83 -29.04
CA VAL A 22 9.41 11.54 -27.61
C VAL A 22 8.35 12.49 -27.05
N THR A 23 8.37 13.77 -27.43
CA THR A 23 7.32 14.72 -27.02
C THR A 23 5.95 14.43 -27.62
N ASN A 24 5.88 13.91 -28.86
CA ASN A 24 4.60 13.57 -29.49
C ASN A 24 3.95 12.28 -28.95
N GLN A 25 4.73 11.35 -28.39
CA GLN A 25 4.19 10.17 -27.69
C GLN A 25 3.54 10.53 -26.34
N LEU A 26 3.81 11.72 -25.80
CA LEU A 26 3.22 12.20 -24.54
C LEU A 26 1.82 12.83 -24.71
N ASN A 27 1.28 12.90 -25.94
CA ASN A 27 -0.03 13.50 -26.23
C ASN A 27 -1.23 12.69 -25.71
N GLY A 28 -1.03 11.41 -25.35
CA GLY A 28 -2.05 10.54 -24.75
C GLY A 28 -1.97 10.39 -23.23
N VAL A 29 -1.04 11.09 -22.57
CA VAL A 29 -0.77 10.97 -21.14
C VAL A 29 -1.43 12.17 -20.43
N PRO A 30 -2.05 12.00 -19.25
CA PRO A 30 -2.68 13.10 -18.51
C PRO A 30 -1.78 14.35 -18.47
N ARG A 31 -2.34 15.56 -18.70
CA ARG A 31 -1.58 16.84 -18.79
C ARG A 31 -0.48 17.00 -17.73
N ILE A 32 -0.70 16.47 -16.52
CA ILE A 32 0.20 16.53 -15.37
C ILE A 32 1.49 15.72 -15.57
N THR A 33 1.43 14.50 -16.14
CA THR A 33 2.64 13.70 -16.40
C THR A 33 3.54 14.37 -17.43
N SER A 34 2.94 15.01 -18.44
CA SER A 34 3.68 15.76 -19.45
C SER A 34 4.37 16.98 -18.84
N ILE A 35 3.72 17.70 -17.92
CA ILE A 35 4.34 18.82 -17.17
C ILE A 35 5.55 18.35 -16.35
N VAL A 36 5.44 17.24 -15.62
CA VAL A 36 6.56 16.68 -14.85
C VAL A 36 7.71 16.26 -15.77
N GLY A 37 7.40 15.66 -16.92
CA GLY A 37 8.39 15.31 -17.94
C GLY A 37 9.12 16.54 -18.51
N TYR A 38 8.40 17.61 -18.84
CA TYR A 38 9.02 18.86 -19.29
C TYR A 38 9.86 19.51 -18.21
N TRP A 39 9.42 19.45 -16.96
CA TRP A 39 10.17 19.96 -15.82
C TRP A 39 11.49 19.18 -15.61
N LEU A 40 11.45 17.85 -15.67
CA LEU A 40 12.66 17.00 -15.60
C LEU A 40 13.63 17.30 -16.75
N LEU A 41 13.11 17.44 -17.98
CA LEU A 41 13.92 17.82 -19.13
C LEU A 41 14.57 19.19 -18.94
N PHE A 42 13.81 20.17 -18.43
CA PHE A 42 14.31 21.51 -18.14
C PHE A 42 15.44 21.48 -17.10
N VAL A 43 15.25 20.75 -15.99
CA VAL A 43 16.30 20.59 -14.96
C VAL A 43 17.56 19.96 -15.55
N ALA A 44 17.42 18.87 -16.31
CA ALA A 44 18.56 18.20 -16.93
C ALA A 44 19.31 19.12 -17.90
N VAL A 45 18.60 19.92 -18.70
CA VAL A 45 19.22 20.88 -19.62
C VAL A 45 19.97 21.97 -18.85
N VAL A 46 19.37 22.53 -17.79
CA VAL A 46 20.02 23.55 -16.95
C VAL A 46 21.28 22.97 -16.27
N GLU A 47 21.22 21.74 -15.76
CA GLU A 47 22.37 21.07 -15.15
C GLU A 47 23.49 20.85 -16.16
N ILE A 48 23.19 20.31 -17.35
CA ILE A 48 24.18 20.08 -18.42
C ILE A 48 24.82 21.41 -18.85
N ILE A 49 24.02 22.44 -19.11
CA ILE A 49 24.53 23.76 -19.50
C ILE A 49 25.46 24.32 -18.42
N THR A 50 25.05 24.23 -17.16
CA THR A 50 25.82 24.76 -16.03
C THR A 50 27.14 24.02 -15.86
N VAL A 51 27.13 22.69 -15.95
CA VAL A 51 28.33 21.84 -15.88
C VAL A 51 29.29 22.15 -17.04
N VAL A 52 28.78 22.40 -18.25
CA VAL A 52 29.59 22.78 -19.42
C VAL A 52 30.21 24.18 -19.22
N ILE A 53 29.44 25.17 -18.76
CA ILE A 53 29.94 26.54 -18.49
C ILE A 53 31.11 26.51 -17.50
N VAL A 54 30.95 25.78 -16.40
CA VAL A 54 32.02 25.59 -15.40
C VAL A 54 33.22 24.89 -16.05
N SER A 55 33.00 23.80 -16.77
CA SER A 55 34.10 23.01 -17.34
C SER A 55 34.91 23.78 -18.38
N VAL A 56 34.28 24.71 -19.12
CA VAL A 56 34.96 25.58 -20.08
C VAL A 56 35.67 26.75 -19.39
N GLY A 57 35.06 27.35 -18.36
CA GLY A 57 35.58 28.54 -17.69
C GLY A 57 36.83 28.32 -16.84
N PHE A 58 37.08 27.09 -16.38
CA PHE A 58 37.98 26.86 -15.26
C PHE A 58 39.34 26.19 -15.54
N ASN A 59 39.67 25.88 -16.80
CA ASN A 59 41.00 25.37 -17.21
C ASN A 59 41.59 24.18 -16.43
N ALA A 60 40.84 23.53 -15.54
CA ALA A 60 41.15 22.20 -15.00
C ALA A 60 41.10 21.16 -16.13
N THR A 61 41.73 20.00 -15.96
CA THR A 61 41.66 18.89 -16.92
C THR A 61 40.21 18.63 -17.31
N LYS A 62 39.81 19.12 -18.50
CA LYS A 62 38.41 19.39 -18.87
C LYS A 62 37.50 18.17 -18.74
N GLU A 63 38.06 16.98 -18.87
CA GLU A 63 37.32 15.72 -18.80
C GLU A 63 37.05 15.27 -17.36
N VAL A 64 38.06 15.23 -16.50
CA VAL A 64 37.89 14.70 -15.12
C VAL A 64 36.92 15.57 -14.33
N THR A 65 37.03 16.89 -14.45
CA THR A 65 36.16 17.86 -13.76
C THR A 65 34.71 17.78 -14.24
N LEU A 66 34.50 17.58 -15.54
CA LEU A 66 33.16 17.46 -16.13
C LEU A 66 32.45 16.20 -15.60
N TRP A 67 33.11 15.05 -15.67
CA TRP A 67 32.54 13.78 -15.26
C TRP A 67 32.33 13.69 -13.75
N SER A 68 33.26 14.22 -12.96
CA SER A 68 33.14 14.24 -11.51
C SER A 68 32.02 15.17 -11.05
N ALA A 69 31.86 16.35 -11.67
CA ALA A 69 30.76 17.27 -11.39
C ALA A 69 29.40 16.64 -11.72
N LEU A 70 29.28 16.03 -12.92
CA LEU A 70 28.05 15.37 -13.35
C LEU A 70 27.69 14.20 -12.41
N ALA A 71 28.65 13.36 -12.03
CA ALA A 71 28.42 12.24 -11.13
C ALA A 71 27.89 12.69 -9.76
N ASN A 72 28.46 13.76 -9.19
CA ASN A 72 27.98 14.30 -7.91
C ASN A 72 26.57 14.91 -8.01
N CYS A 73 26.27 15.63 -9.10
CA CYS A 73 24.93 16.18 -9.32
C CYS A 73 23.89 15.06 -9.44
N LEU A 74 24.19 14.01 -10.22
CA LEU A 74 23.30 12.86 -10.38
C LEU A 74 23.11 12.09 -9.07
N ALA A 75 24.17 11.90 -8.28
CA ALA A 75 24.08 11.28 -6.97
C ALA A 75 23.19 12.10 -6.01
N ALA A 76 23.41 13.41 -5.95
CA ALA A 76 22.60 14.32 -5.14
C ALA A 76 21.13 14.34 -5.58
N GLN A 77 20.89 14.31 -6.89
CA GLN A 77 19.55 14.24 -7.47
C GLN A 77 18.86 12.92 -7.12
N PHE A 78 19.57 11.80 -7.17
CA PHE A 78 19.04 10.49 -6.78
C PHE A 78 18.65 10.44 -5.29
N VAL A 79 19.49 11.00 -4.41
CA VAL A 79 19.16 11.18 -2.99
C VAL A 79 17.90 12.04 -2.85
N GLY A 80 17.83 13.16 -3.59
CA GLY A 80 16.65 14.00 -3.66
C GLY A 80 15.40 13.20 -4.05
N VAL A 81 15.46 12.39 -5.11
CA VAL A 81 14.34 11.56 -5.58
C VAL A 81 13.85 10.59 -4.50
N ILE A 82 14.76 9.90 -3.80
CA ILE A 82 14.38 8.98 -2.71
C ILE A 82 13.63 9.73 -1.60
N ILE A 83 14.17 10.87 -1.19
CA ILE A 83 13.55 11.71 -0.16
C ILE A 83 12.17 12.20 -0.66
N GLY A 84 12.10 12.75 -1.87
CA GLY A 84 10.87 13.26 -2.46
C GLY A 84 9.77 12.20 -2.56
N PHE A 85 10.14 10.98 -2.96
CA PHE A 85 9.24 9.84 -2.97
C PHE A 85 8.70 9.50 -1.57
N LEU A 86 9.59 9.40 -0.57
CA LEU A 86 9.20 9.10 0.82
C LEU A 86 8.21 10.14 1.37
N PHE A 87 8.47 11.42 1.08
CA PHE A 87 7.64 12.53 1.55
C PHE A 87 6.33 12.68 0.77
N GLY A 88 6.34 12.35 -0.52
CA GLY A 88 5.17 12.43 -1.40
C GLY A 88 4.23 11.23 -1.30
N PHE A 89 4.63 10.14 -0.63
CA PHE A 89 3.83 8.91 -0.57
C PHE A 89 2.45 9.16 0.10
N PRO A 90 1.33 8.82 -0.56
CA PRO A 90 -0.01 9.10 -0.03
C PRO A 90 -0.34 8.24 1.19
N LYS A 91 -1.12 8.81 2.12
CA LYS A 91 -1.55 8.12 3.34
C LYS A 91 -2.97 7.59 3.16
N SER A 92 -3.19 6.34 3.56
CA SER A 92 -4.54 5.76 3.62
C SER A 92 -5.28 6.25 4.86
N THR A 93 -6.41 6.91 4.67
CA THR A 93 -7.31 7.27 5.76
C THR A 93 -8.23 6.07 6.05
N PRO A 94 -8.31 5.59 7.30
CA PRO A 94 -9.23 4.52 7.65
C PRO A 94 -10.68 4.94 7.35
N PRO A 95 -11.53 4.00 6.90
CA PRO A 95 -12.96 4.28 6.72
C PRO A 95 -13.58 4.69 8.07
N ASP A 96 -14.34 5.78 8.05
CA ASP A 96 -15.07 6.28 9.20
C ASP A 96 -16.11 5.25 9.68
N THR A 97 -15.87 4.69 10.87
CA THR A 97 -16.73 3.66 11.48
C THR A 97 -18.14 4.13 11.80
N THR A 98 -18.42 5.44 11.74
CA THR A 98 -19.77 5.99 11.97
C THR A 98 -20.67 5.91 10.73
N LYS A 99 -20.11 5.63 9.54
CA LYS A 99 -20.87 5.51 8.29
C LYS A 99 -20.77 4.08 7.73
N PRO A 100 -21.91 3.37 7.55
CA PRO A 100 -21.93 1.99 7.04
C PRO A 100 -21.35 1.80 5.62
N SER A 101 -21.08 2.88 4.90
CA SER A 101 -20.53 2.90 3.53
C SER A 101 -19.23 3.69 3.42
N ALA A 102 -18.58 4.04 4.55
CA ALA A 102 -17.29 4.72 4.50
C ALA A 102 -16.24 3.78 3.89
N THR A 103 -15.59 4.26 2.87
CA THR A 103 -14.49 3.56 2.21
C THR A 103 -13.18 4.24 2.58
N PRO A 104 -12.06 3.49 2.62
CA PRO A 104 -10.75 4.10 2.79
C PRO A 104 -10.56 5.17 1.71
N SER A 105 -9.78 6.21 1.96
CA SER A 105 -9.42 7.18 0.91
C SER A 105 -7.94 7.48 1.02
N PHE A 106 -7.28 7.70 -0.12
CA PHE A 106 -5.90 8.16 -0.12
C PHE A 106 -5.91 9.69 -0.12
N THR A 107 -5.38 10.26 0.95
CA THR A 107 -5.20 11.71 1.07
C THR A 107 -3.76 12.09 0.84
N ASN A 108 -3.56 13.33 0.40
CA ASN A 108 -2.22 13.88 0.23
C ASN A 108 -1.51 13.96 1.59
N ASN A 109 -0.20 13.82 1.54
CA ASN A 109 0.61 13.77 2.74
C ASN A 109 0.82 15.17 3.32
N THR A 110 0.46 15.38 4.59
CA THR A 110 0.72 16.63 5.33
C THR A 110 2.15 16.75 5.85
N ASN A 111 3.06 15.84 5.48
CA ASN A 111 4.43 15.84 5.96
C ASN A 111 5.15 17.19 5.69
N LEU A 112 4.96 17.83 4.52
CA LEU A 112 5.59 19.13 4.26
C LEU A 112 5.00 20.28 5.09
N GLU A 113 3.72 20.20 5.43
CA GLU A 113 3.07 21.16 6.32
C GLU A 113 3.70 21.08 7.72
N GLN A 114 3.87 19.86 8.23
CA GLN A 114 4.51 19.60 9.53
C GLN A 114 5.98 20.03 9.54
N ILE A 115 6.73 19.73 8.47
CA ILE A 115 8.12 20.20 8.36
C ILE A 115 8.18 21.71 8.27
N SER A 116 7.26 22.36 7.55
CA SER A 116 7.24 23.83 7.43
C SER A 116 7.06 24.51 8.79
N ASP A 117 6.15 23.99 9.63
CA ASP A 117 5.98 24.46 11.01
C ASP A 117 7.26 24.25 11.83
N TRP A 118 7.89 23.08 11.70
CA TRP A 118 9.12 22.79 12.44
C TRP A 118 10.32 23.60 11.95
N LEU A 119 10.45 23.79 10.65
CA LEU A 119 11.51 24.57 10.01
C LEU A 119 11.41 26.04 10.40
N THR A 120 10.20 26.60 10.44
CA THR A 120 9.97 27.98 10.88
C THR A 120 10.46 28.17 12.31
N LYS A 121 10.15 27.21 13.20
CA LYS A 121 10.66 27.21 14.59
C LYS A 121 12.19 27.11 14.64
N ILE A 122 12.80 26.24 13.83
CA ILE A 122 14.26 26.10 13.75
C ILE A 122 14.91 27.38 13.25
N ILE A 123 14.36 28.02 12.22
CA ILE A 123 14.91 29.28 11.68
C ILE A 123 14.87 30.36 12.76
N ILE A 124 13.75 30.52 13.45
CA ILE A 124 13.61 31.49 14.55
C ILE A 124 14.61 31.16 15.67
N SER A 125 14.72 29.89 16.08
CA SER A 125 15.60 29.47 17.19
C SER A 125 17.09 29.54 16.84
N ALA A 126 17.47 29.13 15.62
CA ALA A 126 18.86 29.12 15.16
C ALA A 126 19.36 30.54 14.87
N SER A 127 18.49 31.41 14.37
CA SER A 127 18.80 32.85 14.20
C SER A 127 19.10 33.53 15.53
N LEU A 128 18.53 33.03 16.63
CA LEU A 128 18.69 33.60 17.97
C LEU A 128 19.99 33.18 18.66
N VAL A 129 20.62 32.06 18.25
CA VAL A 129 21.72 31.45 19.02
C VAL A 129 23.00 31.27 18.21
N GLU A 130 23.03 30.62 17.04
CA GLU A 130 24.32 30.29 16.37
C GLU A 130 24.25 30.06 14.83
N PHE A 131 23.34 30.72 14.10
CA PHE A 131 23.21 30.52 12.63
C PHE A 131 24.53 30.66 11.85
N ARG A 132 25.43 31.52 12.34
CA ARG A 132 26.75 31.76 11.73
C ARG A 132 27.66 30.53 11.75
N GLU A 133 27.63 29.71 12.81
CA GLU A 133 28.49 28.53 12.89
C GLU A 133 28.02 27.42 11.95
N ILE A 134 26.70 27.23 11.81
CA ILE A 134 26.11 26.27 10.87
C ILE A 134 26.54 26.61 9.43
N PHE A 135 26.47 27.89 9.07
CA PHE A 135 26.91 28.34 7.75
C PHE A 135 28.41 28.12 7.52
N ARG A 136 29.24 28.30 8.55
CA ARG A 136 30.68 28.00 8.48
C ARG A 136 30.94 26.50 8.25
N TYR A 137 30.23 25.61 8.95
CA TYR A 137 30.34 24.17 8.72
C TYR A 137 29.93 23.78 7.29
N TYR A 138 28.86 24.39 6.77
CA TYR A 138 28.42 24.17 5.39
C TYR A 138 29.48 24.59 4.36
N LEU A 139 30.08 25.78 4.53
CA LEU A 139 31.16 26.24 3.66
C LEU A 139 32.43 25.35 3.77
N ASN A 140 32.77 24.88 4.98
CA ASN A 140 33.91 24.00 5.20
C ASN A 140 33.70 22.61 4.58
N ALA A 141 32.47 22.09 4.57
CA ALA A 141 32.14 20.87 3.85
C ALA A 141 32.35 21.05 2.34
N GLY A 142 32.02 22.22 1.80
CA GLY A 142 32.32 22.58 0.40
C GLY A 142 33.79 22.48 0.03
N CYS A 143 34.70 22.88 0.93
CA CYS A 143 36.14 22.74 0.72
C CYS A 143 36.58 21.27 0.60
N GLN A 144 35.88 20.33 1.26
CA GLN A 144 36.16 18.89 1.18
C GLN A 144 35.55 18.25 -0.09
N PHE A 145 34.41 18.76 -0.55
CA PHE A 145 33.76 18.38 -1.81
C PHE A 145 34.24 19.21 -3.01
N GLY A 146 35.47 19.71 -2.99
CA GLY A 146 36.14 20.41 -4.08
C GLY A 146 36.38 19.54 -5.31
N VAL A 147 35.32 18.94 -5.84
CA VAL A 147 35.31 18.02 -6.97
C VAL A 147 35.25 18.76 -8.31
N MET A 148 35.24 20.10 -8.27
CA MET A 148 35.35 20.93 -9.48
C MET A 148 36.78 21.37 -9.82
N GLY A 149 37.82 20.86 -9.11
CA GLY A 149 39.22 21.15 -9.46
C GLY A 149 39.59 22.63 -9.44
N THR A 150 38.77 23.48 -8.81
CA THR A 150 38.91 24.94 -8.82
C THR A 150 38.81 25.51 -7.41
N PRO A 151 39.39 26.71 -7.19
CA PRO A 151 39.25 27.44 -5.92
C PRO A 151 37.80 27.81 -5.55
N GLU A 152 36.83 27.63 -6.46
CA GLU A 152 35.47 28.14 -6.37
C GLU A 152 34.45 27.07 -5.94
N TYR A 153 34.76 26.32 -4.88
CA TYR A 153 33.92 25.27 -4.28
C TYR A 153 32.47 25.69 -3.97
N ARG A 154 32.23 26.99 -3.83
CA ARG A 154 30.91 27.60 -3.57
C ARG A 154 29.92 27.33 -4.70
N PHE A 155 30.39 27.33 -5.95
CA PHE A 155 29.53 27.08 -7.10
C PHE A 155 29.14 25.60 -7.20
N GLY A 156 30.09 24.70 -6.99
CA GLY A 156 29.83 23.25 -6.95
C GLY A 156 28.84 22.87 -5.84
N LEU A 157 28.97 23.47 -4.64
CA LEU A 157 28.00 23.31 -3.56
C LEU A 157 26.59 23.77 -3.96
N ALA A 158 26.46 24.93 -4.59
CA ALA A 158 25.17 25.44 -5.02
C ALA A 158 24.51 24.53 -6.07
N LEU A 159 25.30 23.97 -6.98
CA LEU A 159 24.82 23.04 -7.99
C LEU A 159 24.36 21.71 -7.38
N ILE A 160 25.13 21.14 -6.45
CA ILE A 160 24.74 19.92 -5.72
C ILE A 160 23.44 20.14 -4.95
N LEU A 161 23.30 21.29 -4.27
CA LEU A 161 22.09 21.64 -3.54
C LEU A 161 20.89 21.79 -4.48
N PHE A 162 21.10 22.44 -5.63
CA PHE A 162 20.08 22.56 -6.67
C PHE A 162 19.63 21.19 -7.18
N SER A 163 20.57 20.30 -7.52
CA SER A 163 20.27 18.94 -7.99
C SER A 163 19.49 18.13 -6.97
N LEU A 164 19.84 18.23 -5.69
CA LEU A 164 19.11 17.57 -4.60
C LEU A 164 17.67 18.10 -4.47
N ILE A 165 17.48 19.42 -4.46
CA ILE A 165 16.16 20.05 -4.34
C ILE A 165 15.30 19.72 -5.56
N ALA A 166 15.90 19.72 -6.75
CA ALA A 166 15.22 19.33 -7.98
C ALA A 166 14.76 17.87 -7.92
N GLY A 167 15.66 16.92 -7.65
CA GLY A 167 15.29 15.50 -7.53
C GLY A 167 14.16 15.27 -6.52
N PHE A 168 14.24 15.96 -5.37
CA PHE A 168 13.19 15.97 -4.35
C PHE A 168 11.85 16.47 -4.90
N LEU A 169 11.82 17.64 -5.52
CA LEU A 169 10.59 18.26 -5.99
C LEU A 169 9.92 17.43 -7.10
N ALA A 170 10.71 16.86 -8.01
CA ALA A 170 10.21 15.99 -9.06
C ALA A 170 9.46 14.78 -8.49
N ALA A 171 10.15 14.04 -7.62
CA ALA A 171 9.60 12.81 -7.04
C ALA A 171 8.44 13.12 -6.09
N TYR A 172 8.52 14.23 -5.34
CA TYR A 172 7.45 14.68 -4.47
C TYR A 172 6.18 15.02 -5.26
N ILE A 173 6.27 15.86 -6.30
CA ILE A 173 5.12 16.23 -7.13
C ILE A 173 4.55 15.00 -7.83
N PHE A 174 5.41 14.17 -8.42
CA PHE A 174 4.99 12.94 -9.08
C PHE A 174 4.22 12.02 -8.13
N THR A 175 4.80 11.73 -6.96
CA THR A 175 4.21 10.79 -5.99
C THR A 175 2.97 11.39 -5.33
N SER A 176 3.00 12.67 -4.97
CA SER A 176 1.88 13.31 -4.26
C SER A 176 0.65 13.53 -5.14
N ILE A 177 0.81 13.68 -6.47
CA ILE A 177 -0.31 13.99 -7.36
C ILE A 177 -0.73 12.77 -8.16
N ILE A 178 0.20 12.15 -8.89
CA ILE A 178 -0.14 11.09 -9.86
C ILE A 178 -0.47 9.79 -9.12
N LEU A 179 0.35 9.36 -8.17
CA LEU A 179 0.09 8.13 -7.42
C LEU A 179 -1.17 8.23 -6.56
N SER A 180 -1.40 9.39 -5.92
CA SER A 180 -2.64 9.64 -5.15
C SER A 180 -3.88 9.57 -6.03
N HIS A 181 -3.82 10.11 -7.25
CA HIS A 181 -4.94 10.06 -8.20
C HIS A 181 -5.22 8.62 -8.64
N GLU A 182 -4.18 7.89 -9.07
CA GLU A 182 -4.29 6.52 -9.56
C GLU A 182 -4.82 5.57 -8.48
N LEU A 183 -4.30 5.68 -7.25
CA LEU A 183 -4.76 4.85 -6.13
C LEU A 183 -6.22 5.12 -5.77
N ASN A 184 -6.67 6.38 -5.84
CA ASN A 184 -8.06 6.72 -5.61
C ASN A 184 -8.96 6.23 -6.75
N GLN A 185 -8.52 6.30 -8.00
CA GLN A 185 -9.28 5.78 -9.15
C GLN A 185 -9.45 4.26 -9.04
N LEU A 186 -8.36 3.51 -8.80
CA LEU A 186 -8.43 2.07 -8.59
C LEU A 186 -9.35 1.71 -7.44
N LEU A 187 -9.33 2.51 -6.37
CA LEU A 187 -10.24 2.31 -5.26
C LEU A 187 -11.70 2.55 -5.68
N ASP A 188 -12.01 3.61 -6.41
CA ASP A 188 -13.37 3.91 -6.84
C ASP A 188 -13.91 2.86 -7.84
N GLU A 189 -13.07 2.36 -8.76
CA GLU A 189 -13.42 1.24 -9.64
C GLU A 189 -13.75 -0.03 -8.85
N THR A 190 -12.97 -0.35 -7.81
CA THR A 190 -13.29 -1.51 -6.95
C THR A 190 -14.60 -1.34 -6.19
N LYS A 191 -14.98 -0.11 -5.81
CA LYS A 191 -16.27 0.18 -5.16
C LYS A 191 -17.43 -0.01 -6.12
N GLU A 192 -17.32 0.54 -7.33
CA GLU A 192 -18.36 0.45 -8.35
C GLU A 192 -18.63 -1.01 -8.73
N ASN A 193 -17.57 -1.80 -8.92
CA ASN A 193 -17.67 -3.23 -9.18
C ASN A 193 -18.33 -3.99 -8.02
N ALA A 194 -17.97 -3.68 -6.77
CA ALA A 194 -18.57 -4.30 -5.60
C ALA A 194 -20.05 -3.94 -5.43
N GLN A 195 -20.43 -2.68 -5.70
CA GLN A 195 -21.83 -2.22 -5.64
C GLN A 195 -22.66 -2.81 -6.79
N THR A 196 -22.10 -2.92 -7.98
CA THR A 196 -22.79 -3.52 -9.14
C THR A 196 -23.02 -5.01 -8.91
N ALA A 197 -22.03 -5.73 -8.37
CA ALA A 197 -22.20 -7.12 -7.95
C ALA A 197 -23.27 -7.26 -6.85
N ALA A 198 -23.30 -6.38 -5.85
CA ALA A 198 -24.31 -6.38 -4.80
C ALA A 198 -25.73 -6.08 -5.32
N LYS A 199 -25.87 -5.14 -6.27
CA LYS A 199 -27.14 -4.84 -6.95
C LYS A 199 -27.60 -6.02 -7.81
N ALA A 200 -26.70 -6.64 -8.56
CA ALA A 200 -27.00 -7.82 -9.38
C ALA A 200 -27.51 -8.99 -8.53
N ILE A 201 -26.84 -9.26 -7.39
CA ILE A 201 -27.28 -10.28 -6.42
C ILE A 201 -28.66 -9.93 -5.85
N THR A 202 -28.89 -8.66 -5.47
CA THR A 202 -30.19 -8.21 -4.96
C THR A 202 -31.30 -8.39 -6.01
N SER A 203 -31.06 -8.01 -7.27
CA SER A 203 -32.04 -8.21 -8.35
C SER A 203 -32.32 -9.67 -8.67
N SER A 204 -31.31 -10.55 -8.58
CA SER A 204 -31.50 -12.00 -8.76
C SER A 204 -32.31 -12.62 -7.61
N ILE A 205 -32.22 -12.08 -6.40
CA ILE A 205 -33.04 -12.51 -5.24
C ILE A 205 -34.48 -12.01 -5.39
N THR A 206 -34.71 -10.77 -5.85
CA THR A 206 -36.06 -10.23 -6.08
C THR A 206 -36.80 -11.01 -7.17
N ASN A 207 -36.15 -11.34 -8.28
CA ASN A 207 -36.77 -12.09 -9.38
C ASN A 207 -37.10 -13.55 -9.00
N GLN A 208 -36.41 -14.14 -8.02
CA GLN A 208 -36.77 -15.47 -7.51
C GLN A 208 -38.01 -15.46 -6.61
N ASN A 209 -38.34 -14.31 -6.01
CA ASN A 209 -39.54 -14.17 -5.19
C ASN A 209 -40.80 -13.89 -6.03
N GLU A 210 -40.69 -13.19 -7.17
CA GLU A 210 -41.83 -12.98 -8.08
C GLU A 210 -42.25 -14.26 -8.83
N VAL A 211 -41.34 -15.21 -9.06
CA VAL A 211 -41.68 -16.51 -9.70
C VAL A 211 -42.40 -17.47 -8.74
N ASN A 212 -42.27 -17.27 -7.42
CA ASN A 212 -42.92 -18.12 -6.42
C ASN A 212 -44.32 -17.63 -6.02
N GLU A 213 -44.77 -16.45 -6.48
CA GLU A 213 -46.12 -15.92 -6.21
C GLU A 213 -47.16 -16.37 -7.24
N SER A 214 -46.78 -16.95 -8.38
CA SER A 214 -47.73 -17.32 -9.45
C SER A 214 -48.36 -18.72 -9.36
N ASP A 215 -47.98 -19.54 -8.37
CA ASP A 215 -48.40 -20.96 -8.30
C ASP A 215 -49.37 -21.30 -7.15
N ASN A 216 -49.94 -20.32 -6.44
CA ASN A 216 -50.82 -20.55 -5.28
C ASN A 216 -52.23 -19.93 -5.41
N GLU A 217 -52.81 -19.95 -6.60
CA GLU A 217 -54.24 -19.64 -6.80
C GLU A 217 -54.99 -20.87 -7.33
N GLU A 218 -55.27 -21.86 -6.47
CA GLU A 218 -56.47 -22.71 -6.56
C GLU A 218 -56.50 -23.71 -5.39
N GLN A 219 -57.29 -23.41 -4.35
CA GLN A 219 -58.23 -24.33 -3.66
C GLN A 219 -58.56 -23.85 -2.23
N GLY A 220 -59.86 -23.64 -1.98
CA GLY A 220 -60.52 -23.98 -0.72
C GLY A 220 -60.83 -22.84 0.26
N GLU A 221 -62.09 -22.39 0.25
CA GLU A 221 -62.72 -21.62 1.33
C GLU A 221 -62.49 -22.23 2.73
N ILE A 222 -61.93 -21.44 3.66
CA ILE A 222 -62.21 -21.56 5.11
C ILE A 222 -62.32 -20.15 5.72
N GLN A 223 -63.34 -20.00 6.55
CA GLN A 223 -63.83 -18.76 7.13
C GLN A 223 -62.82 -18.02 8.02
N VAL A 224 -62.88 -16.68 7.93
CA VAL A 224 -62.14 -15.72 8.73
C VAL A 224 -62.48 -15.87 10.22
N GLN A 225 -61.51 -16.30 11.02
CA GLN A 225 -61.49 -16.02 12.45
C GLN A 225 -60.09 -15.57 12.84
N ASN A 226 -59.99 -14.31 13.28
CA ASN A 226 -58.79 -13.65 13.77
C ASN A 226 -58.00 -14.56 14.73
N VAL A 227 -56.77 -14.90 14.36
CA VAL A 227 -55.71 -15.23 15.32
C VAL A 227 -54.40 -14.67 14.77
N ASP A 228 -53.73 -13.91 15.63
CA ASP A 228 -52.51 -13.16 15.37
C ASP A 228 -51.40 -13.96 14.67
N ALA A 229 -50.71 -13.27 13.77
CA ALA A 229 -49.57 -13.76 13.02
C ALA A 229 -48.44 -14.25 13.95
N ALA A 230 -48.16 -15.54 13.89
CA ALA A 230 -46.91 -16.13 14.37
C ALA A 230 -46.48 -17.27 13.42
N LEU A 231 -46.08 -16.90 12.20
CA LEU A 231 -45.19 -17.74 11.40
C LEU A 231 -43.76 -17.27 11.71
N VAL A 232 -43.00 -18.17 12.33
CA VAL A 232 -41.61 -17.98 12.72
C VAL A 232 -40.76 -17.83 11.47
N ASP A 233 -40.57 -16.58 11.08
CA ASP A 233 -39.49 -16.11 10.23
C ASP A 233 -38.18 -16.29 11.02
N VAL A 234 -37.24 -17.10 10.54
CA VAL A 234 -35.93 -17.24 11.20
C VAL A 234 -35.19 -15.89 11.05
N PRO A 235 -34.95 -15.13 12.13
CA PRO A 235 -34.68 -13.70 11.99
C PRO A 235 -33.26 -13.43 11.50
N LYS A 236 -33.13 -12.65 10.41
CA LYS A 236 -31.87 -11.97 9.99
C LYS A 236 -31.30 -11.05 11.09
N ASP A 237 -32.08 -10.75 12.14
CA ASP A 237 -31.70 -9.91 13.28
C ASP A 237 -30.64 -10.55 14.21
N ASN A 238 -30.70 -11.88 14.42
CA ASN A 238 -29.83 -12.56 15.38
C ASN A 238 -28.37 -12.65 14.88
N GLN A 239 -28.16 -12.78 13.57
CA GLN A 239 -26.80 -12.85 13.01
C GLN A 239 -26.05 -11.51 13.11
N LYS A 240 -26.76 -10.39 12.92
CA LYS A 240 -26.18 -9.05 13.03
C LYS A 240 -25.81 -8.72 14.48
N GLU A 241 -26.63 -9.14 15.44
CA GLU A 241 -26.31 -9.05 16.87
C GLU A 241 -25.05 -9.86 17.21
N LYS A 242 -24.98 -11.13 16.77
CA LYS A 242 -23.79 -11.98 16.95
C LYS A 242 -22.55 -11.36 16.33
N ASP A 243 -22.63 -10.78 15.13
CA ASP A 243 -21.50 -10.11 14.49
C ASP A 243 -21.02 -8.89 15.29
N ASN A 244 -21.95 -8.08 15.82
CA ASN A 244 -21.62 -6.92 16.64
C ASN A 244 -20.98 -7.32 17.97
N LYS A 245 -21.53 -8.33 18.65
CA LYS A 245 -20.95 -8.94 19.86
C LYS A 245 -19.55 -9.48 19.59
N LEU A 246 -19.34 -10.12 18.44
CA LEU A 246 -18.04 -10.66 18.06
C LEU A 246 -17.01 -9.55 17.81
N ARG A 247 -17.40 -8.42 17.20
CA ARG A 247 -16.53 -7.25 17.02
C ARG A 247 -16.14 -6.62 18.34
N SER A 248 -17.10 -6.38 19.24
CA SER A 248 -16.81 -5.80 20.56
C SER A 248 -15.93 -6.72 21.40
N LEU A 249 -16.18 -8.04 21.36
CA LEU A 249 -15.34 -9.03 22.02
C LEU A 249 -13.92 -9.00 21.46
N ALA A 250 -13.75 -8.97 20.13
CA ALA A 250 -12.42 -8.93 19.52
C ALA A 250 -11.60 -7.71 19.92
N GLU A 251 -12.23 -6.56 20.20
CA GLU A 251 -11.53 -5.38 20.71
C GLU A 251 -10.97 -5.55 22.13
N SER A 252 -11.60 -6.40 22.96
CA SER A 252 -11.06 -6.73 24.29
C SER A 252 -9.78 -7.58 24.25
N TYR A 253 -9.51 -8.28 23.13
CA TYR A 253 -8.29 -9.07 22.97
C TYR A 253 -7.11 -8.16 22.66
N THR A 254 -6.13 -8.17 23.57
CA THR A 254 -4.86 -7.47 23.43
C THR A 254 -3.70 -8.48 23.41
N PRO A 255 -2.71 -8.29 22.53
CA PRO A 255 -1.55 -9.18 22.47
C PRO A 255 -0.68 -8.99 23.71
N VAL A 256 -0.09 -10.09 24.22
CA VAL A 256 0.82 -10.05 25.39
C VAL A 256 2.06 -9.18 25.11
N SER A 257 2.57 -9.24 23.89
CA SER A 257 3.68 -8.42 23.41
C SER A 257 3.48 -8.08 21.93
N LYS A 258 4.17 -7.04 21.45
CA LYS A 258 4.24 -6.72 20.01
C LYS A 258 5.65 -6.94 19.43
N THR A 259 6.56 -7.49 20.24
CA THR A 259 7.92 -7.82 19.82
C THR A 259 7.92 -8.99 18.85
N PHE A 260 8.94 -9.07 18.01
CA PHE A 260 9.05 -10.11 17.00
C PHE A 260 9.29 -11.51 17.60
N ASP A 261 10.15 -11.62 18.61
CA ASP A 261 10.56 -12.91 19.22
C ASP A 261 9.56 -13.45 20.29
N SER A 262 8.31 -13.03 20.23
CA SER A 262 7.29 -13.44 21.21
C SER A 262 6.14 -14.14 20.52
N ASP A 263 5.39 -14.96 21.26
CA ASP A 263 4.12 -15.51 20.79
C ASP A 263 2.93 -14.86 21.55
N PRO A 264 2.34 -13.78 21.02
CA PRO A 264 1.44 -12.94 21.81
C PRO A 264 0.04 -13.52 22.00
N TRP A 265 -0.30 -14.57 21.25
CA TRP A 265 -1.60 -15.23 21.28
C TRP A 265 -1.59 -16.58 21.96
N PHE A 266 -0.41 -17.03 22.38
CA PHE A 266 -0.25 -18.28 23.10
C PHE A 266 -1.16 -18.33 24.33
N HIS A 267 -1.99 -19.39 24.41
CA HIS A 267 -2.96 -19.66 25.47
C HIS A 267 -4.08 -18.61 25.65
N LYS A 268 -4.36 -17.78 24.63
CA LYS A 268 -5.42 -16.76 24.69
C LYS A 268 -6.78 -17.22 24.21
N PHE A 269 -6.85 -18.31 23.45
CA PHE A 269 -8.05 -18.76 22.74
C PHE A 269 -8.48 -20.19 23.11
N GLY A 270 -7.96 -20.73 24.21
CA GLY A 270 -8.40 -22.01 24.76
C GLY A 270 -7.66 -23.24 24.22
N GLN A 271 -6.54 -23.04 23.51
CA GLN A 271 -5.57 -24.09 23.13
C GLN A 271 -6.10 -25.23 22.25
N ALA A 272 -7.34 -25.14 21.76
CA ALA A 272 -7.96 -26.17 20.93
C ALA A 272 -8.16 -25.68 19.50
N SER A 273 -7.70 -26.48 18.54
CA SER A 273 -7.85 -26.20 17.11
C SER A 273 -9.17 -26.75 16.53
N ASN A 274 -9.94 -27.52 17.29
CA ASN A 274 -11.28 -27.97 16.93
C ASN A 274 -12.23 -27.80 18.13
N VAL A 275 -13.25 -26.96 17.97
CA VAL A 275 -14.22 -26.61 19.01
C VAL A 275 -15.59 -26.39 18.36
N ASN A 276 -16.65 -26.97 18.93
CA ASN A 276 -18.04 -26.81 18.47
C ASN A 276 -18.22 -27.07 16.96
N GLY A 277 -17.61 -28.12 16.41
CA GLY A 277 -17.75 -28.46 14.99
C GLY A 277 -16.99 -27.51 14.04
N VAL A 278 -16.24 -26.53 14.55
CA VAL A 278 -15.36 -25.66 13.76
C VAL A 278 -13.91 -26.07 13.96
N THR A 279 -13.16 -26.19 12.86
CA THR A 279 -11.74 -26.54 12.85
C THR A 279 -10.91 -25.37 12.32
N LEU A 280 -9.87 -25.00 13.06
CA LEU A 280 -8.79 -24.12 12.65
C LEU A 280 -7.58 -24.98 12.26
N SER A 281 -7.16 -24.89 11.01
CA SER A 281 -6.04 -25.64 10.46
C SER A 281 -5.10 -24.70 9.72
N ALA A 282 -3.87 -25.15 9.48
CA ALA A 282 -2.97 -24.42 8.59
C ALA A 282 -2.02 -25.36 7.86
N THR A 283 -1.57 -24.94 6.68
CA THR A 283 -0.48 -25.57 5.94
C THR A 283 0.67 -24.60 5.79
N VAL A 284 1.91 -25.11 5.84
CA VAL A 284 3.13 -24.33 5.74
C VAL A 284 3.98 -24.89 4.61
N GLN A 285 4.32 -24.05 3.64
CA GLN A 285 5.15 -24.41 2.49
C GLN A 285 6.37 -23.47 2.42
N SER A 286 7.55 -24.05 2.22
CA SER A 286 8.78 -23.26 2.00
C SER A 286 8.75 -22.63 0.60
N GLU A 287 8.91 -21.32 0.52
CA GLU A 287 9.07 -20.59 -0.75
C GLU A 287 10.55 -20.28 -0.99
N THR A 288 11.26 -19.91 0.07
CA THR A 288 12.72 -19.72 0.07
C THR A 288 13.35 -20.39 1.29
N SER A 289 14.65 -20.17 1.52
CA SER A 289 15.38 -20.72 2.67
C SER A 289 14.96 -20.12 4.03
N SER A 290 14.25 -18.99 4.03
CA SER A 290 13.83 -18.28 5.24
C SER A 290 12.40 -17.71 5.18
N LEU A 291 11.67 -17.91 4.09
CA LEU A 291 10.30 -17.43 3.92
C LEU A 291 9.35 -18.59 3.65
N TYR A 292 8.25 -18.62 4.39
CA TYR A 292 7.25 -19.67 4.34
C TYR A 292 5.89 -19.08 4.00
N LYS A 293 5.20 -19.72 3.07
CA LYS A 293 3.79 -19.47 2.79
C LYS A 293 2.95 -20.25 3.78
N VAL A 294 2.12 -19.55 4.55
CA VAL A 294 1.21 -20.13 5.54
C VAL A 294 -0.22 -19.93 5.04
N VAL A 295 -0.96 -21.01 4.89
CA VAL A 295 -2.37 -21.00 4.51
C VAL A 295 -3.19 -21.44 5.71
N ILE A 296 -3.80 -20.48 6.40
CA ILE A 296 -4.69 -20.71 7.54
C ILE A 296 -6.10 -20.94 7.00
N THR A 297 -6.73 -22.01 7.44
CA THR A 297 -8.06 -22.41 6.98
C THR A 297 -8.96 -22.70 8.19
N LEU A 298 -10.09 -22.00 8.23
CA LEU A 298 -11.19 -22.25 9.16
C LEU A 298 -12.30 -22.98 8.39
N THR A 299 -12.77 -24.10 8.91
CA THR A 299 -13.86 -24.90 8.32
C THR A 299 -14.87 -25.30 9.38
N GLY A 300 -16.15 -25.30 9.04
CA GLY A 300 -17.21 -25.81 9.91
C GLY A 300 -18.42 -26.24 9.09
N ASP A 301 -19.49 -26.63 9.78
CA ASP A 301 -20.79 -26.90 9.18
C ASP A 301 -21.65 -25.62 9.07
N GLU A 302 -22.84 -25.75 8.50
CA GLU A 302 -23.79 -24.64 8.32
C GLU A 302 -24.32 -24.07 9.64
N ASN A 303 -24.36 -24.87 10.70
CA ASN A 303 -24.86 -24.44 12.00
C ASN A 303 -23.81 -23.63 12.79
N ASN A 304 -22.56 -24.07 12.69
CA ASN A 304 -21.45 -23.57 13.52
C ASN A 304 -20.59 -22.54 12.78
N LEU A 305 -20.59 -22.56 11.44
CA LEU A 305 -19.92 -21.58 10.60
C LEU A 305 -20.79 -21.21 9.37
N PRO A 306 -21.97 -20.58 9.58
CA PRO A 306 -22.91 -20.26 8.50
C PRO A 306 -22.35 -19.25 7.50
N ASN A 307 -22.78 -19.36 6.24
CA ASN A 307 -22.41 -18.42 5.19
C ASN A 307 -22.87 -16.99 5.52
N GLY A 308 -22.01 -16.02 5.22
CA GLY A 308 -22.26 -14.61 5.53
C GLY A 308 -21.98 -14.22 6.98
N SER A 309 -21.78 -15.16 7.91
CA SER A 309 -21.40 -14.84 9.29
C SER A 309 -20.00 -14.22 9.38
N LEU A 310 -19.75 -13.49 10.46
CA LEU A 310 -18.43 -12.91 10.74
C LEU A 310 -17.51 -13.94 11.42
N ALA A 311 -16.30 -14.06 10.90
CA ALA A 311 -15.19 -14.77 11.55
C ALA A 311 -14.01 -13.83 11.74
N ILE A 312 -13.29 -13.97 12.85
CA ILE A 312 -12.11 -13.15 13.15
C ILE A 312 -10.91 -14.05 13.36
N ILE A 313 -9.83 -13.82 12.63
CA ILE A 313 -8.55 -14.51 12.78
C ILE A 313 -7.52 -13.55 13.36
N PHE A 314 -6.82 -13.99 14.40
CA PHE A 314 -5.78 -13.27 15.09
C PHE A 314 -4.43 -13.85 14.67
N ILE A 315 -3.60 -13.02 14.05
CA ILE A 315 -2.23 -13.34 13.62
C ILE A 315 -1.22 -12.51 14.39
N HIS A 316 0.08 -12.76 14.22
CA HIS A 316 1.10 -12.06 14.99
C HIS A 316 1.01 -10.50 14.85
N PRO A 317 1.21 -9.71 15.92
CA PRO A 317 1.10 -8.24 15.89
C PRO A 317 2.08 -7.50 14.97
N THR A 318 3.15 -8.16 14.51
CA THR A 318 4.07 -7.61 13.51
C THR A 318 3.43 -7.52 12.12
N PHE A 319 2.35 -8.29 11.87
CA PHE A 319 1.55 -8.13 10.66
C PHE A 319 0.67 -6.89 10.76
N TYR A 320 0.63 -6.11 9.66
CA TYR A 320 -0.36 -5.04 9.53
C TYR A 320 -1.77 -5.62 9.70
N ARG A 321 -2.60 -5.01 10.57
CA ARG A 321 -3.94 -5.51 10.96
C ARG A 321 -3.90 -6.97 11.42
N TYR A 322 -3.32 -7.19 12.60
CA TYR A 322 -3.19 -8.51 13.20
C TYR A 322 -4.53 -9.14 13.63
N LYS A 323 -5.64 -8.36 13.68
CA LYS A 323 -7.02 -8.86 13.75
C LYS A 323 -7.63 -8.79 12.35
N ARG A 324 -7.95 -9.92 11.75
CA ARG A 324 -8.49 -10.03 10.39
C ARG A 324 -9.94 -10.48 10.44
N TYR A 325 -10.80 -9.70 9.80
CA TYR A 325 -12.25 -9.90 9.79
C TYR A 325 -12.67 -10.47 8.44
N PHE A 326 -13.39 -11.59 8.44
CA PHE A 326 -13.83 -12.29 7.24
C PHE A 326 -15.33 -12.52 7.25
N ARG A 327 -15.95 -12.44 6.07
CA ARG A 327 -17.29 -12.96 5.83
C ARG A 327 -17.14 -14.40 5.35
N VAL A 328 -17.74 -15.34 6.08
CA VAL A 328 -17.69 -16.77 5.76
C VAL A 328 -18.34 -17.02 4.40
N LYS A 329 -17.69 -17.85 3.57
CA LYS A 329 -18.22 -18.34 2.29
C LYS A 329 -17.97 -19.84 2.19
N ASN A 330 -18.98 -20.60 1.73
CA ASN A 330 -18.94 -22.06 1.67
C ASN A 330 -18.49 -22.71 2.98
N ASN A 331 -18.94 -22.17 4.11
CA ASN A 331 -18.60 -22.63 5.47
C ASN A 331 -17.08 -22.71 5.71
N MET A 332 -16.35 -21.82 5.04
CA MET A 332 -14.89 -21.78 5.07
C MET A 332 -14.39 -20.33 5.09
N VAL A 333 -13.26 -20.12 5.75
CA VAL A 333 -12.44 -18.92 5.64
C VAL A 333 -11.01 -19.35 5.40
N GLN A 334 -10.37 -18.75 4.39
CA GLN A 334 -8.97 -19.00 4.10
C GLN A 334 -8.18 -17.69 4.12
N LEU A 335 -7.05 -17.71 4.81
CA LEU A 335 -6.09 -16.61 4.89
C LEU A 335 -4.72 -17.13 4.48
N THR A 336 -4.19 -16.59 3.38
CA THR A 336 -2.81 -16.84 2.96
C THR A 336 -1.91 -15.68 3.37
N LEU A 337 -0.79 -15.98 4.00
CA LEU A 337 0.24 -15.00 4.36
C LEU A 337 1.64 -15.58 4.21
N TYR A 338 2.66 -14.73 4.28
CA TYR A 338 4.06 -15.15 4.31
C TYR A 338 4.66 -14.82 5.67
N SER A 339 5.38 -15.77 6.26
CA SER A 339 6.05 -15.61 7.55
C SER A 339 7.46 -16.16 7.49
N VAL A 340 8.34 -15.61 8.32
CA VAL A 340 9.70 -16.13 8.52
C VAL A 340 9.78 -17.12 9.69
N GLY A 341 8.86 -17.01 10.64
CA GLY A 341 8.81 -17.82 11.87
C GLY A 341 7.40 -18.24 12.26
N SER A 342 7.33 -19.13 13.24
CA SER A 342 6.08 -19.69 13.76
C SER A 342 5.47 -18.76 14.81
N PHE A 343 4.16 -18.84 14.98
CA PHE A 343 3.41 -18.10 15.99
C PHE A 343 2.06 -18.79 16.22
N THR A 344 1.38 -18.45 17.31
CA THR A 344 0.03 -18.94 17.58
C THR A 344 -1.00 -18.10 16.83
N VAL A 345 -1.91 -18.79 16.15
CA VAL A 345 -3.08 -18.20 15.48
C VAL A 345 -4.30 -18.41 16.35
N GLY A 346 -5.06 -17.35 16.59
CA GLY A 346 -6.36 -17.42 17.24
C GLY A 346 -7.51 -17.27 16.24
N ALA A 347 -8.68 -17.83 16.52
CA ALA A 347 -9.90 -17.48 15.82
C ALA A 347 -11.11 -17.39 16.75
N LEU A 348 -12.02 -16.47 16.43
CA LEU A 348 -13.31 -16.31 17.11
C LEU A 348 -14.44 -16.33 16.08
N VAL A 349 -15.47 -17.14 16.35
CA VAL A 349 -16.68 -17.24 15.51
C VAL A 349 -17.94 -17.36 16.36
N ASN A 350 -19.12 -17.34 15.71
CA ASN A 350 -20.43 -17.50 16.33
C ASN A 350 -20.63 -16.59 17.57
N GLY A 351 -20.46 -15.28 17.40
CA GLY A 351 -20.65 -14.33 18.51
C GLY A 351 -19.60 -14.41 19.63
N GLY A 352 -18.54 -15.20 19.46
CA GLY A 352 -17.45 -15.37 20.42
C GLY A 352 -17.56 -16.63 21.27
N ASP A 353 -18.60 -17.43 21.05
CA ASP A 353 -18.87 -18.64 21.80
C ASP A 353 -17.92 -19.79 21.39
N THR A 354 -17.39 -19.74 20.16
CA THR A 354 -16.35 -20.66 19.68
C THR A 354 -15.03 -19.92 19.56
N LYS A 355 -14.04 -20.38 20.33
CA LYS A 355 -12.66 -19.88 20.37
C LYS A 355 -11.74 -21.01 19.94
N LEU A 356 -10.83 -20.69 19.02
CA LEU A 356 -9.92 -21.67 18.45
C LEU A 356 -8.49 -21.14 18.53
N GLU A 357 -7.55 -22.03 18.79
CA GLU A 357 -6.13 -21.73 18.89
C GLU A 357 -5.33 -22.77 18.11
N LEU A 358 -4.34 -22.32 17.35
CA LEU A 358 -3.45 -23.18 16.60
C LEU A 358 -2.02 -22.67 16.68
N ASN A 359 -1.14 -23.43 17.32
CA ASN A 359 0.29 -23.17 17.31
C ASN A 359 0.91 -23.70 16.01
N LEU A 360 1.42 -22.80 15.16
CA LEU A 360 2.02 -23.18 13.89
C LEU A 360 3.30 -24.03 14.03
N ALA A 361 4.00 -23.95 15.17
CA ALA A 361 5.19 -24.76 15.44
C ALA A 361 4.86 -26.23 15.73
N GLU A 362 3.63 -26.53 16.15
CA GLU A 362 3.17 -27.88 16.48
C GLU A 362 2.63 -28.66 15.28
N LEU A 363 2.50 -28.00 14.12
CA LEU A 363 2.02 -28.63 12.91
C LEU A 363 2.97 -29.76 12.44
N PRO A 364 2.42 -30.87 11.91
CA PRO A 364 3.22 -31.97 11.39
C PRO A 364 3.97 -31.53 10.13
N GLY A 365 5.25 -31.91 10.03
CA GLY A 365 6.05 -31.72 8.82
C GLY A 365 6.59 -30.30 8.60
N VAL A 366 6.43 -29.36 9.55
CA VAL A 366 6.97 -28.00 9.38
C VAL A 366 8.49 -27.95 9.64
N PRO A 367 9.27 -27.18 8.83
CA PRO A 367 10.72 -27.13 8.94
C PRO A 367 11.22 -26.62 10.30
N LYS A 368 12.33 -27.17 10.81
CA LYS A 368 12.89 -26.80 12.12
C LYS A 368 13.18 -25.30 12.24
N LYS A 369 13.73 -24.68 11.18
CA LYS A 369 13.98 -23.23 11.14
C LYS A 369 12.71 -22.38 11.31
N PHE A 370 11.56 -22.87 10.85
CA PHE A 370 10.29 -22.17 11.04
C PHE A 370 9.82 -22.24 12.50
N LYS A 371 10.11 -23.32 13.21
CA LYS A 371 9.75 -23.50 14.64
C LYS A 371 10.63 -22.69 15.58
N ASP A 372 11.92 -22.61 15.27
CA ASP A 372 12.95 -22.05 16.15
C ASP A 372 13.19 -20.54 15.93
N THR A 373 12.33 -19.88 15.14
CA THR A 373 12.29 -18.42 14.94
C THR A 373 11.10 -17.86 15.70
#